data_AF-R4KCW4-F1
#
_entry.id   AF-R4KCW4-F1
#
_cell.length_a   1.000
_cell.length_b   1.000
_cell.length_c   1.000
_cell.angle_alpha   90.00
_cell.angle_beta   90.00
_cell.angle_gamma   90.00
#
_symmetry.space_group_name_H-M   'P 1'
#
loop_
_entity.id
_entity.type
_entity.pdbx_description
1 polymer ?
#
loop_
_entity_poly.entity_id
_entity_poly.type
_entity_poly.pdbx_seq_one_letter_code
_entity_poly.pdbx_strand_id
1 'polypeptide(L)'
;MNNKDYMGKLFKNFYDFISLAASRELEYVIFDARYTTYFNNKMKELLNDIKKQDEKDLEFSIMFNTKGEVAIIDSKIVGKYIGNYYNIQMEQYYKGAKLNKIVWDIINGKDKIKQDFIVVSYKIIYTVLNEIYMDIKYNGRILDEYKSGYGFGNYMGKDISIIIISILILEDICSYIGIEDRILLGYFKKIYDENI
;
A
#
# COMPACT_ATOMS: atom_id res chain seq x y z
N MET A 1 7.80 24.14 19.41
CA MET A 1 8.59 23.71 18.23
C MET A 1 7.79 24.07 16.99
N ASN A 2 8.38 24.82 16.05
CA ASN A 2 7.72 25.28 14.82
C ASN A 2 7.51 24.09 13.87
N ASN A 3 6.26 23.80 13.53
CA ASN A 3 5.79 22.70 12.64
C ASN A 3 6.30 22.75 11.18
N LYS A 4 7.27 23.61 10.85
CA LYS A 4 7.81 23.74 9.48
C LYS A 4 9.02 22.82 9.21
N ASP A 5 9.76 22.40 10.24
CA ASP A 5 10.99 21.60 10.06
C ASP A 5 10.76 20.09 9.93
N TYR A 6 9.58 19.58 10.32
CA TYR A 6 9.25 18.14 10.14
C TYR A 6 9.04 17.75 8.66
N MET A 7 8.76 18.72 7.78
CA MET A 7 8.51 18.49 6.35
C MET A 7 9.79 18.15 5.56
N GLY A 8 10.98 18.32 6.16
CA GLY A 8 12.26 18.35 5.46
C GLY A 8 13.07 17.06 5.42
N LYS A 9 12.61 15.93 5.98
CA LYS A 9 13.44 14.73 6.07
C LYS A 9 12.68 13.44 5.73
N LEU A 10 12.61 13.13 4.43
CA LEU A 10 13.13 11.89 3.81
C LEU A 10 12.63 11.66 2.37
N PHE A 11 11.54 12.31 1.92
CA PHE A 11 11.01 12.16 0.55
C PHE A 11 10.67 13.49 -0.13
N LYS A 12 10.94 13.59 -1.44
CA LYS A 12 10.69 14.79 -2.26
C LYS A 12 9.20 14.99 -2.58
N ASN A 13 8.41 13.91 -2.54
CA ASN A 13 6.96 13.89 -2.68
C ASN A 13 6.38 12.74 -1.80
N PHE A 14 5.09 12.82 -1.44
CA PHE A 14 4.45 11.78 -0.62
C PHE A 14 4.25 10.44 -1.36
N TYR A 15 4.18 10.48 -2.68
CA TYR A 15 4.06 9.29 -3.54
C TYR A 15 5.28 8.35 -3.42
N ASP A 16 6.49 8.90 -3.37
CA ASP A 16 7.74 8.14 -3.26
C ASP A 16 7.80 7.44 -1.90
N PHE A 17 7.33 8.12 -0.85
CA PHE A 17 7.19 7.54 0.49
C PHE A 17 6.24 6.34 0.49
N ILE A 18 5.02 6.49 -0.05
CA ILE A 18 4.05 5.39 -0.12
C ILE A 18 4.60 4.21 -0.91
N SER A 19 5.28 4.49 -2.02
CA SER A 19 5.89 3.46 -2.86
C SER A 19 6.94 2.66 -2.10
N LEU A 20 7.76 3.33 -1.28
CA LEU A 20 8.76 2.67 -0.45
C LEU A 20 8.14 1.89 0.71
N ALA A 21 7.19 2.50 1.44
CA ALA A 21 6.49 1.84 2.55
C ALA A 21 5.82 0.55 2.05
N ALA A 22 5.06 0.63 0.95
CA ALA A 22 4.46 -0.54 0.32
C ALA A 22 5.49 -1.59 -0.08
N SER A 23 6.58 -1.21 -0.74
CA SER A 23 7.65 -2.14 -1.12
C SER A 23 8.22 -2.90 0.08
N ARG A 24 8.48 -2.19 1.18
CA ARG A 24 9.08 -2.74 2.41
C ARG A 24 8.13 -3.72 3.10
N GLU A 25 6.87 -3.35 3.27
CA GLU A 25 5.89 -4.22 3.94
C GLU A 25 5.58 -5.46 3.10
N LEU A 26 5.53 -5.34 1.77
CA LEU A 26 5.37 -6.49 0.88
C LEU A 26 6.55 -7.46 0.99
N GLU A 27 7.79 -6.96 0.96
CA GLU A 27 8.99 -7.80 1.09
C GLU A 27 9.11 -8.46 2.47
N TYR A 28 8.63 -7.78 3.51
CA TYR A 28 8.62 -8.31 4.88
C TYR A 28 7.59 -9.44 5.07
N VAL A 29 6.39 -9.29 4.50
CA VAL A 29 5.27 -10.22 4.75
C VAL A 29 5.18 -11.35 3.72
N ILE A 30 5.41 -11.05 2.43
CA ILE A 30 5.15 -11.96 1.32
C ILE A 30 6.40 -12.79 1.02
N PHE A 31 6.25 -14.11 1.15
CA PHE A 31 7.28 -15.07 0.73
C PHE A 31 7.13 -15.46 -0.75
N ASP A 32 5.90 -15.68 -1.20
CA ASP A 32 5.57 -16.07 -2.57
C ASP A 32 4.12 -15.64 -2.86
N ALA A 33 3.78 -15.34 -4.12
CA ALA A 33 2.47 -14.84 -4.46
C ALA A 33 2.04 -15.23 -5.88
N ARG A 34 0.73 -15.42 -6.06
CA ARG A 34 0.10 -15.51 -7.38
C ARG A 34 -0.64 -14.22 -7.68
N TYR A 35 -0.43 -13.72 -8.88
CA TYR A 35 -0.97 -12.45 -9.34
C TYR A 35 -2.25 -12.65 -10.15
N THR A 36 -3.14 -11.66 -10.11
CA THR A 36 -4.37 -11.69 -10.91
C THR A 36 -4.05 -11.63 -12.42
N THR A 37 -4.98 -12.13 -13.24
CA THR A 37 -4.87 -12.00 -14.71
C THR A 37 -4.77 -10.55 -15.16
N TYR A 38 -5.51 -9.65 -14.48
CA TYR A 38 -5.46 -8.22 -14.75
C TYR A 38 -4.05 -7.65 -14.53
N PHE A 39 -3.46 -7.91 -13.36
CA PHE A 39 -2.12 -7.43 -13.03
C PHE A 39 -1.04 -8.04 -13.94
N ASN A 40 -1.14 -9.34 -14.24
CA ASN A 40 -0.26 -10.01 -15.20
C ASN A 40 -0.26 -9.32 -16.58
N ASN A 41 -1.45 -8.95 -17.09
CA ASN A 41 -1.57 -8.26 -18.37
C ASN A 41 -0.99 -6.84 -18.30
N LYS A 42 -1.23 -6.12 -17.20
CA LYS A 42 -0.66 -4.78 -17.00
C LYS A 42 0.87 -4.78 -16.98
N MET A 43 1.49 -5.76 -16.33
CA MET A 43 2.95 -5.87 -16.31
C MET A 43 3.53 -6.22 -17.68
N LYS A 44 2.83 -7.03 -18.49
CA LYS A 44 3.21 -7.30 -19.88
C LYS A 44 3.16 -6.05 -20.75
N GLU A 45 2.09 -5.26 -20.64
CA GLU A 45 1.95 -3.99 -21.36
C GLU A 45 3.13 -3.08 -21.04
N LEU A 46 3.41 -2.88 -19.75
CA LEU A 46 4.52 -2.04 -19.28
C LEU A 46 5.88 -2.48 -19.82
N LEU A 47 6.17 -3.79 -19.82
CA LEU A 47 7.42 -4.30 -20.37
C LEU A 47 7.53 -4.16 -21.89
N ASN A 48 6.42 -4.32 -22.60
CA ASN A 48 6.40 -4.11 -24.04
C ASN A 48 6.65 -2.65 -24.39
N ASP A 49 6.13 -1.72 -23.58
CA ASP A 49 6.37 -0.29 -23.77
C ASP A 49 7.83 0.09 -23.49
N ILE A 50 8.43 -0.45 -22.42
CA ILE A 50 9.87 -0.29 -22.15
C ILE A 50 10.73 -0.82 -23.30
N LYS A 51 10.43 -2.04 -23.79
CA LYS A 51 11.17 -2.65 -24.92
C LYS A 51 11.08 -1.82 -26.20
N LYS A 52 10.00 -1.08 -26.42
CA LYS A 52 9.84 -0.19 -27.59
C LYS A 52 10.60 1.13 -27.45
N GLN A 53 10.91 1.55 -26.23
CA GLN A 53 11.58 2.82 -25.95
C GLN A 53 13.12 2.74 -25.97
N ASP A 54 13.68 1.54 -26.17
CA ASP A 54 15.14 1.29 -26.27
C ASP A 54 15.95 1.81 -25.06
N GLU A 55 15.30 2.01 -23.90
CA GLU A 55 15.94 2.40 -22.65
C GLU A 55 16.69 1.20 -22.06
N LYS A 56 18.02 1.20 -22.23
CA LYS A 56 18.93 0.11 -21.83
C LYS A 56 19.26 0.06 -20.34
N ASP A 57 18.81 1.03 -19.54
CA ASP A 57 19.24 1.21 -18.14
C ASP A 57 18.16 0.87 -17.08
N LEU A 58 17.17 0.06 -17.44
CA LEU A 58 16.15 -0.42 -16.49
C LEU A 58 16.60 -1.75 -15.87
N GLU A 59 17.31 -1.70 -14.74
CA GLU A 59 17.48 -2.85 -13.83
C GLU A 59 16.15 -3.14 -13.12
N PHE A 60 15.23 -3.82 -13.79
CA PHE A 60 13.99 -4.32 -13.20
C PHE A 60 13.83 -5.79 -13.54
N SER A 61 13.68 -6.62 -12.50
CA SER A 61 13.48 -8.06 -12.66
C SER A 61 11.99 -8.38 -12.59
N ILE A 62 11.34 -8.48 -13.74
CA ILE A 62 10.06 -9.18 -13.87
C ILE A 62 10.31 -10.43 -14.72
N MET A 63 10.11 -11.60 -14.14
CA MET A 63 10.19 -12.88 -14.84
C MET A 63 8.80 -13.46 -15.00
N PHE A 64 8.50 -13.98 -16.18
CA PHE A 64 7.25 -14.68 -16.47
C PHE A 64 7.51 -16.17 -16.60
N ASN A 65 6.56 -16.98 -16.13
CA ASN A 65 6.57 -18.41 -16.38
C ASN A 65 6.25 -18.71 -17.85
N THR A 66 6.30 -19.99 -18.23
CA THR A 66 6.00 -20.45 -19.61
C THR A 66 4.56 -20.23 -20.04
N LYS A 67 3.64 -19.91 -19.11
CA LYS A 67 2.25 -19.52 -19.39
C LYS A 67 2.09 -17.99 -19.52
N GLY A 68 3.17 -17.24 -19.38
CA GLY A 68 3.15 -15.78 -19.38
C GLY A 68 2.53 -15.18 -18.13
N GLU A 69 2.54 -15.86 -16.99
CA GLU A 69 2.15 -15.27 -15.71
C GLU A 69 3.39 -14.77 -14.98
N VAL A 70 3.29 -13.69 -14.20
CA VAL A 70 4.40 -13.19 -13.39
C VAL A 70 4.82 -14.30 -12.41
N ALA A 71 6.07 -14.70 -12.50
CA ALA A 71 6.70 -15.70 -11.64
C ALA A 71 7.55 -15.05 -10.55
N ILE A 72 8.29 -13.99 -10.90
CA ILE A 72 9.10 -13.18 -9.96
C ILE A 72 8.93 -11.72 -10.35
N ILE A 73 8.74 -10.86 -9.37
CA ILE A 73 8.67 -9.41 -9.54
C ILE A 73 9.33 -8.73 -8.34
N ASP A 74 10.18 -7.74 -8.62
CA ASP A 74 10.78 -6.90 -7.58
C ASP A 74 9.68 -6.14 -6.81
N SER A 75 9.72 -6.20 -5.47
CA SER A 75 8.78 -5.51 -4.57
C SER A 75 8.73 -4.01 -4.84
N LYS A 76 9.82 -3.40 -5.34
CA LYS A 76 9.86 -1.98 -5.73
C LYS A 76 8.93 -1.65 -6.89
N ILE A 77 8.72 -2.59 -7.82
CA ILE A 77 7.81 -2.40 -8.96
C ILE A 77 6.37 -2.39 -8.44
N VAL A 78 6.04 -3.35 -7.58
CA VAL A 78 4.73 -3.45 -6.95
C VAL A 78 4.48 -2.23 -6.05
N GLY A 79 5.46 -1.82 -5.27
CA GLY A 79 5.41 -0.61 -4.43
C GLY A 79 5.13 0.65 -5.24
N LYS A 80 5.84 0.87 -6.36
CA LYS A 80 5.57 1.98 -7.29
C LYS A 80 4.16 1.92 -7.88
N TYR A 81 3.70 0.72 -8.25
CA TYR A 81 2.33 0.54 -8.75
C TYR A 81 1.29 0.94 -7.69
N ILE A 82 1.46 0.48 -6.45
CA ILE A 82 0.61 0.83 -5.31
C ILE A 82 0.65 2.34 -5.05
N GLY A 83 1.84 2.95 -5.00
CA GLY A 83 1.99 4.39 -4.82
C GLY A 83 1.26 5.19 -5.91
N ASN A 84 1.32 4.73 -7.16
CA ASN A 84 0.69 5.43 -8.29
C ASN A 84 -0.83 5.31 -8.23
N TYR A 85 -1.32 4.09 -7.97
CA TYR A 85 -2.73 3.84 -7.75
C TYR A 85 -3.26 4.71 -6.60
N TYR A 86 -2.55 4.70 -5.46
CA TYR A 86 -2.91 5.48 -4.29
C TYR A 86 -2.99 6.98 -4.60
N ASN A 87 -1.96 7.52 -5.27
CA ASN A 87 -1.94 8.91 -5.68
C ASN A 87 -3.17 9.27 -6.53
N ILE A 88 -3.44 8.49 -7.58
CA ILE A 88 -4.58 8.74 -8.48
C ILE A 88 -5.91 8.68 -7.71
N GLN A 89 -6.12 7.64 -6.91
CA GLN A 89 -7.38 7.46 -6.18
C GLN A 89 -7.59 8.54 -5.11
N MET A 90 -6.53 8.95 -4.41
CA MET A 90 -6.61 10.03 -3.43
C MET A 90 -6.90 11.38 -4.10
N GLU A 91 -6.22 11.72 -5.19
CA GLU A 91 -6.52 12.95 -5.93
C GLU A 91 -7.98 12.92 -6.42
N GLN A 92 -8.48 11.78 -6.90
CA GLN A 92 -9.88 11.64 -7.32
C GLN A 92 -10.87 11.84 -6.17
N TYR A 93 -10.67 11.16 -5.02
CA TYR A 93 -11.55 11.28 -3.86
C TYR A 93 -11.64 12.73 -3.35
N TYR A 94 -10.49 13.42 -3.29
CA TYR A 94 -10.40 14.81 -2.86
C TYR A 94 -10.57 15.81 -4.03
N LYS A 95 -11.40 15.49 -5.03
CA LYS A 95 -11.85 16.39 -6.10
C LYS A 95 -10.72 17.01 -6.92
N GLY A 96 -9.70 16.22 -7.25
CA GLY A 96 -8.54 16.60 -8.04
C GLY A 96 -7.47 17.40 -7.29
N ALA A 97 -7.59 17.54 -5.96
CA ALA A 97 -6.54 18.17 -5.17
C ALA A 97 -5.25 17.34 -5.24
N LYS A 98 -4.09 18.01 -5.38
CA LYS A 98 -2.80 17.32 -5.43
C LYS A 98 -2.48 16.60 -4.13
N LEU A 99 -1.90 15.40 -4.21
CA LEU A 99 -1.66 14.55 -3.04
C LEU A 99 -0.88 15.27 -1.92
N ASN A 100 0.19 15.99 -2.25
CA ASN A 100 0.95 16.76 -1.26
C ASN A 100 0.12 17.84 -0.58
N LYS A 101 -0.84 18.46 -1.28
CA LYS A 101 -1.76 19.44 -0.71
C LYS A 101 -2.75 18.76 0.24
N ILE A 102 -3.33 17.63 -0.18
CA ILE A 102 -4.22 16.83 0.68
C ILE A 102 -3.50 16.51 1.99
N VAL A 103 -2.29 15.96 1.92
CA VAL A 103 -1.48 15.62 3.10
C VAL A 103 -1.24 16.82 4.00
N TRP A 104 -0.90 17.97 3.41
CA TRP A 104 -0.72 19.20 4.17
C TRP A 104 -2.00 19.62 4.91
N ASP A 105 -3.16 19.51 4.27
CA ASP A 105 -4.46 19.77 4.89
C ASP A 105 -4.78 18.77 6.02
N ILE A 106 -4.36 17.50 5.89
CA ILE A 106 -4.53 16.47 6.94
C ILE A 106 -3.66 16.77 8.17
N ILE A 107 -2.39 17.11 7.96
CA ILE A 107 -1.43 17.41 9.03
C ILE A 107 -1.95 18.56 9.90
N ASN A 108 -2.50 19.61 9.27
CA ASN A 108 -3.05 20.78 9.95
C ASN A 108 -4.54 20.63 10.32
N GLY A 109 -5.15 19.49 9.95
CA GLY A 109 -6.56 19.22 10.13
C GLY A 109 -6.93 18.75 11.55
N LYS A 110 -8.23 18.77 11.83
CA LYS A 110 -8.81 18.21 13.06
C LYS A 110 -8.90 16.68 12.99
N ASP A 111 -9.07 16.03 14.14
CA ASP A 111 -9.19 14.57 14.26
C ASP A 111 -10.21 13.95 13.28
N LYS A 112 -11.34 14.61 13.04
CA LYS A 112 -12.36 14.13 12.07
C LYS A 112 -11.81 14.00 10.64
N ILE A 113 -11.00 14.96 10.20
CA ILE A 113 -10.38 14.96 8.86
C ILE A 113 -9.32 13.86 8.78
N LYS A 114 -8.54 13.67 9.85
CA LYS A 114 -7.56 12.58 9.97
C LYS A 114 -8.23 11.21 9.91
N GLN A 115 -9.37 11.04 10.60
CA GLN A 115 -10.16 9.80 10.56
C GLN A 115 -10.69 9.50 9.16
N ASP A 116 -11.25 10.48 8.46
CA ASP A 116 -11.70 10.31 7.07
C ASP A 116 -10.54 9.89 6.17
N PHE A 117 -9.40 10.56 6.29
CA PHE A 117 -8.20 10.21 5.54
C PHE A 117 -7.75 8.77 5.80
N ILE A 118 -7.71 8.31 7.06
CA ILE A 118 -7.35 6.92 7.40
C ILE A 118 -8.28 5.93 6.70
N VAL A 119 -9.60 6.16 6.77
CA VAL A 119 -10.61 5.27 6.16
C VAL A 119 -10.41 5.16 4.66
N VAL A 120 -10.23 6.30 4.00
CA VAL A 120 -10.05 6.36 2.55
C VAL A 120 -8.73 5.71 2.13
N SER A 121 -7.66 6.00 2.86
CA SER A 121 -6.33 5.44 2.62
C SER A 121 -6.36 3.92 2.72
N TYR A 122 -6.95 3.37 3.79
CA TYR A 122 -7.11 1.93 3.96
C TYR A 122 -7.87 1.30 2.80
N LYS A 123 -9.03 1.86 2.42
CA LYS A 123 -9.85 1.32 1.33
C LYS A 123 -9.08 1.27 0.01
N ILE A 124 -8.32 2.32 -0.29
CA ILE A 124 -7.51 2.40 -1.51
C ILE A 124 -6.41 1.33 -1.49
N ILE A 125 -5.69 1.18 -0.38
CA ILE A 125 -4.61 0.20 -0.22
C ILE A 125 -5.16 -1.23 -0.32
N TYR A 126 -6.24 -1.52 0.41
CA TYR A 126 -6.90 -2.82 0.38
C TYR A 126 -7.40 -3.18 -1.03
N THR A 127 -7.96 -2.19 -1.75
CA THR A 127 -8.46 -2.40 -3.12
C THR A 127 -7.31 -2.73 -4.08
N VAL A 128 -6.22 -1.94 -4.07
CA VAL A 128 -5.10 -2.19 -4.99
C VAL A 128 -4.41 -3.52 -4.71
N LEU A 129 -4.30 -3.92 -3.44
CA LEU A 129 -3.73 -5.23 -3.10
C LEU A 129 -4.60 -6.39 -3.61
N ASN A 130 -5.93 -6.27 -3.53
CA ASN A 130 -6.85 -7.26 -4.13
C ASN A 130 -6.80 -7.27 -5.66
N GLU A 131 -6.53 -6.12 -6.30
CA GLU A 131 -6.34 -6.07 -7.76
C GLU A 131 -5.03 -6.76 -8.18
N ILE A 132 -3.98 -6.68 -7.36
CA ILE A 132 -2.66 -7.26 -7.65
C ILE A 132 -2.67 -8.77 -7.38
N TYR A 133 -3.13 -9.18 -6.21
CA TYR A 133 -2.89 -10.52 -5.66
C TYR A 133 -4.14 -11.41 -5.74
N MET A 134 -3.95 -12.59 -6.32
CA MET A 134 -4.93 -13.67 -6.25
C MET A 134 -4.72 -14.55 -5.02
N ASP A 135 -3.46 -14.75 -4.62
CA ASP A 135 -3.07 -15.62 -3.51
C ASP A 135 -1.72 -15.18 -2.96
N ILE A 136 -1.56 -15.16 -1.64
CA ILE A 136 -0.34 -14.73 -0.96
C ILE A 136 0.11 -15.84 -0.02
N LYS A 137 1.32 -16.35 -0.22
CA LYS A 137 2.02 -17.16 0.77
C LYS A 137 2.88 -16.23 1.63
N TYR A 138 2.67 -16.32 2.93
CA TYR A 138 3.29 -15.45 3.93
C TYR A 138 3.97 -16.29 5.01
N ASN A 139 4.83 -15.64 5.80
CA ASN A 139 5.36 -16.23 7.01
C ASN A 139 4.26 -16.34 8.06
N GLY A 140 3.78 -17.56 8.34
CA GLY A 140 2.67 -17.80 9.26
C GLY A 140 2.89 -17.22 10.65
N ARG A 141 4.13 -17.25 11.17
CA ARG A 141 4.45 -16.67 12.48
C ARG A 141 4.22 -15.16 12.51
N ILE A 142 4.70 -14.45 11.49
CA ILE A 142 4.54 -13.00 11.38
C ILE A 142 3.05 -12.65 11.31
N LEU A 143 2.28 -13.39 10.50
CA LEU A 143 0.85 -13.14 10.38
C LEU A 143 0.12 -13.41 11.70
N ASP A 144 0.43 -14.49 12.41
CA ASP A 144 -0.21 -14.80 13.69
C ASP A 144 0.10 -13.77 14.79
N GLU A 145 1.32 -13.23 14.81
CA GLU A 145 1.73 -12.13 15.68
C GLU A 145 0.86 -10.88 15.42
N TYR A 146 0.69 -10.47 14.15
CA TYR A 146 -0.16 -9.31 13.81
C TYR A 146 -1.65 -9.57 13.94
N LYS A 147 -2.14 -10.78 13.61
CA LYS A 147 -3.54 -11.16 13.85
C LYS A 147 -3.87 -11.01 15.33
N SER A 148 -2.97 -11.46 16.21
CA SER A 148 -3.16 -11.32 17.65
C SER A 148 -3.08 -9.85 18.08
N GLY A 149 -2.09 -9.10 17.58
CA GLY A 149 -1.87 -7.69 17.92
C GLY A 149 -3.03 -6.76 17.54
N TYR A 150 -3.66 -7.01 16.38
CA TYR A 150 -4.78 -6.20 15.88
C TYR A 150 -6.16 -6.78 16.23
N GLY A 151 -6.22 -7.93 16.92
CA GLY A 151 -7.47 -8.55 17.36
C GLY A 151 -8.15 -9.47 16.33
N PHE A 152 -7.54 -9.74 15.18
CA PHE A 152 -8.04 -10.66 14.14
C PHE A 152 -7.84 -12.16 14.46
N GLY A 153 -7.64 -12.55 15.71
CA GLY A 153 -7.36 -13.95 16.09
C GLY A 153 -8.43 -14.94 15.58
N ASN A 154 -9.69 -14.54 15.58
CA ASN A 154 -10.82 -15.38 15.12
C ASN A 154 -11.21 -15.15 13.65
N TYR A 155 -10.47 -14.31 12.92
CA TYR A 155 -10.76 -14.02 11.52
C TYR A 155 -10.40 -15.22 10.63
N MET A 156 -11.39 -15.71 9.87
CA MET A 156 -11.30 -16.87 8.99
C MET A 156 -11.35 -16.50 7.49
N GLY A 157 -11.44 -15.22 7.14
CA GLY A 157 -11.43 -14.76 5.76
C GLY A 157 -10.09 -15.05 5.08
N LYS A 158 -10.13 -15.33 3.77
CA LYS A 158 -8.96 -15.70 2.96
C LYS A 158 -8.04 -14.51 2.66
N ASP A 159 -8.55 -13.30 2.80
CA ASP A 159 -7.90 -12.03 2.55
C ASP A 159 -7.19 -11.45 3.77
N ILE A 160 -7.04 -12.22 4.86
CA ILE A 160 -6.37 -11.76 6.08
C ILE A 160 -4.97 -11.21 5.83
N SER A 161 -4.20 -11.82 4.92
CA SER A 161 -2.88 -11.30 4.54
C SER A 161 -2.97 -9.92 3.89
N ILE A 162 -3.99 -9.68 3.06
CA ILE A 162 -4.23 -8.38 2.43
C ILE A 162 -4.63 -7.36 3.49
N ILE A 163 -5.49 -7.72 4.45
CA ILE A 163 -5.88 -6.85 5.56
C ILE A 163 -4.65 -6.44 6.37
N ILE A 164 -3.82 -7.40 6.78
CA ILE A 164 -2.62 -7.13 7.57
C ILE A 164 -1.64 -6.25 6.82
N ILE A 165 -1.33 -6.56 5.55
CA ILE A 165 -0.43 -5.72 4.74
C ILE A 165 -1.00 -4.30 4.57
N SER A 166 -2.31 -4.17 4.37
CA SER A 166 -2.97 -2.87 4.27
C SER A 166 -2.82 -2.05 5.54
N ILE A 167 -2.95 -2.70 6.70
CA ILE A 167 -2.77 -2.08 8.01
C ILE A 167 -1.33 -1.60 8.18
N LEU A 168 -0.33 -2.45 7.90
CA LEU A 168 1.08 -2.09 8.06
C LEU A 168 1.48 -0.88 7.20
N ILE A 169 1.05 -0.85 5.93
CA ILE A 169 1.30 0.30 5.05
C ILE A 169 0.58 1.56 5.58
N LEU A 170 -0.62 1.40 6.13
CA LEU A 170 -1.38 2.51 6.70
C LEU A 170 -0.73 3.06 7.98
N GLU A 171 -0.15 2.20 8.82
CA GLU A 171 0.62 2.60 10.00
C GLU A 171 1.81 3.47 9.62
N ASP A 172 2.57 3.05 8.62
CA ASP A 172 3.67 3.85 8.07
C ASP A 172 3.20 5.22 7.59
N ILE A 173 2.11 5.26 6.82
CA ILE A 173 1.50 6.50 6.33
C ILE A 173 1.12 7.41 7.49
N CYS A 174 0.41 6.88 8.49
CA CYS A 174 -0.06 7.66 9.64
C CYS A 174 1.10 8.19 10.48
N SER A 175 2.11 7.36 10.72
CA SER A 175 3.33 7.72 11.44
C SER A 175 4.09 8.84 10.72
N TYR A 176 4.25 8.73 9.40
CA TYR A 176 4.96 9.73 8.59
C TYR A 176 4.31 11.12 8.65
N ILE A 177 2.98 11.18 8.63
CA ILE A 177 2.23 12.45 8.68
C ILE A 177 1.89 12.91 10.11
N GLY A 178 2.27 12.13 11.13
CA GLY A 178 2.03 12.45 12.54
C GLY A 178 0.55 12.36 12.97
N ILE A 179 -0.20 11.39 12.45
CA ILE A 179 -1.49 11.03 13.03
C ILE A 179 -1.25 10.22 14.32
N GLU A 180 -1.91 10.63 15.40
CA GLU A 180 -1.78 9.99 16.71
C GLU A 180 -2.33 8.56 16.71
N ASP A 181 -1.58 7.61 17.29
CA ASP A 181 -1.92 6.19 17.36
C ASP A 181 -3.33 5.93 17.92
N ARG A 182 -3.81 6.76 18.86
CA ARG A 182 -5.17 6.62 19.41
C ARG A 182 -6.26 6.72 18.34
N ILE A 183 -6.05 7.52 17.30
CA ILE A 183 -7.00 7.71 16.19
C ILE A 183 -6.98 6.47 15.29
N LEU A 184 -5.78 5.96 15.02
CA LEU A 184 -5.53 4.78 14.20
C LEU A 184 -6.10 3.50 14.84
N LEU A 185 -5.82 3.27 16.13
CA LEU A 185 -6.35 2.15 16.90
C LEU A 185 -7.89 2.15 16.95
N GLY A 186 -8.49 3.33 17.08
CA GLY A 186 -9.94 3.49 17.01
C GLY A 186 -10.54 3.09 15.66
N TYR A 187 -9.76 3.15 14.58
CA TYR A 187 -10.18 2.69 13.25
C TYR A 187 -9.98 1.18 13.05
N PHE A 188 -8.88 0.58 13.52
CA PHE A 188 -8.66 -0.87 13.39
C PHE A 188 -9.79 -1.69 14.01
N LYS A 189 -10.33 -1.24 15.14
CA LYS A 189 -11.52 -1.85 15.74
C LYS A 189 -12.73 -1.85 14.79
N LYS A 190 -12.93 -0.78 14.02
CA LYS A 190 -14.01 -0.70 13.02
C LYS A 190 -13.75 -1.62 11.82
N ILE A 191 -12.51 -1.74 11.36
CA ILE A 191 -12.16 -2.70 10.30
C ILE A 191 -12.52 -4.11 10.74
N TYR A 192 -12.19 -4.48 11.98
CA TYR A 192 -12.57 -5.78 12.54
C TYR A 192 -14.09 -5.98 12.54
N ASP A 193 -14.86 -5.00 13.04
CA ASP A 193 -16.32 -5.05 13.10
C ASP A 193 -17.00 -5.07 11.71
N GLU A 194 -16.35 -4.55 10.66
CA GLU A 194 -16.88 -4.52 9.29
C GLU A 194 -16.56 -5.79 8.48
N ASN A 195 -15.57 -6.59 8.91
CA ASN A 195 -15.10 -7.78 8.18
C ASN A 195 -15.43 -9.12 8.88
N ILE A 196 -16.03 -9.09 10.08
CA ILE A 196 -16.53 -10.25 10.83
C ILE A 196 -18.03 -10.09 11.08
#